data_AF-A0A2E9J3F2-F1
#
_entry.id   AF-A0A2E9J3F2-F1
#
_cell.length_a   1.000
_cell.length_b   1.000
_cell.length_c   1.000
_cell.angle_alpha   90.00
_cell.angle_beta   90.00
_cell.angle_gamma   90.00
#
_symmetry.space_group_name_H-M   'P 1'
#
loop_
_entity.id
_entity.type
_entity.pdbx_description
1 polymer ?
#
loop_
_entity_poly.entity_id
_entity_poly.type
_entity_poly.pdbx_seq_one_letter_code
_entity_poly.pdbx_strand_id
1 'polypeptide(L)'
;MRNRIGLLIHWLGFLALIDFFWLLVYAVIIFHGPGVFGEISRVLFNFNQSFSDMEGWFFLSFWLAIAHWPIKFVFTGDKSLFPWSKSDV
;
A
#
# COMPACT_ATOMS: atom_id res chain seq x y z
N MET A 1 3.25 -27.07 -4.69
CA MET A 1 2.96 -26.26 -3.48
C MET A 1 3.53 -24.84 -3.54
N ARG A 2 4.64 -24.59 -4.26
CA ARG A 2 5.31 -23.29 -4.42
C ARG A 2 4.41 -22.13 -4.90
N ASN A 3 3.43 -22.40 -5.76
CA ASN A 3 2.50 -21.37 -6.25
C ASN A 3 1.53 -20.85 -5.17
N ARG A 4 1.22 -21.63 -4.14
CA ARG A 4 0.26 -21.23 -3.10
C ARG A 4 0.84 -20.20 -2.14
N ILE A 5 2.12 -20.36 -1.75
CA ILE A 5 2.81 -19.42 -0.85
C ILE A 5 3.03 -18.09 -1.56
N GLY A 6 3.44 -18.13 -2.83
CA GLY A 6 3.58 -16.92 -3.65
C GLY A 6 2.28 -16.12 -3.80
N LEU A 7 1.17 -16.84 -4.03
CA LEU A 7 -0.16 -16.23 -4.09
C LEU A 7 -0.55 -15.59 -2.75
N LEU A 8 -0.27 -16.26 -1.62
CA LEU A 8 -0.54 -15.71 -0.28
C LEU A 8 0.27 -14.44 0.00
N ILE A 9 1.56 -14.42 -0.36
CA ILE A 9 2.41 -13.23 -0.23
C ILE A 9 1.85 -12.08 -1.07
N HIS A 10 1.39 -12.36 -2.29
CA HIS A 10 0.82 -11.34 -3.17
C HIS A 10 -0.49 -10.79 -2.60
N TRP A 11 -1.38 -11.63 -2.08
CA TRP A 11 -2.59 -11.19 -1.40
C TRP A 11 -2.30 -10.39 -0.13
N LEU A 12 -1.34 -10.82 0.68
CA LEU A 12 -0.96 -10.12 1.90
C LEU A 12 -0.43 -8.71 1.59
N GLY A 13 0.44 -8.60 0.58
CA GLY A 13 0.95 -7.32 0.12
C GLY A 13 -0.12 -6.42 -0.49
N PHE A 14 -1.05 -7.00 -1.24
CA PHE A 14 -2.18 -6.27 -1.80
C PHE A 14 -3.15 -5.76 -0.72
N LEU A 15 -3.41 -6.56 0.32
CA LEU A 15 -4.21 -6.14 1.47
C LEU A 15 -3.52 -5.03 2.26
N ALA A 16 -2.20 -5.12 2.46
CA ALA A 16 -1.42 -4.04 3.07
C ALA A 16 -1.49 -2.74 2.25
N LEU A 17 -1.51 -2.84 0.92
CA LEU A 17 -1.69 -1.69 0.05
C LEU A 17 -3.09 -1.06 0.21
N ILE A 18 -4.14 -1.87 0.26
CA ILE A 18 -5.51 -1.38 0.50
C ILE A 18 -5.59 -0.70 1.86
N ASP A 19 -5.06 -1.33 2.91
CA ASP A 19 -5.04 -0.79 4.26
C ASP A 19 -4.29 0.54 4.32
N PHE A 20 -3.13 0.64 3.66
CA PHE A 20 -2.38 1.89 3.53
C PHE A 20 -3.21 3.01 2.90
N PHE A 21 -3.87 2.77 1.75
CA PHE A 21 -4.71 3.78 1.10
C PHE A 21 -5.93 4.16 1.95
N TRP A 22 -6.50 3.20 2.67
CA TRP A 22 -7.60 3.47 3.59
C TRP A 22 -7.17 4.37 4.74
N LEU A 23 -6.06 4.04 5.40
CA LEU A 23 -5.48 4.84 6.47
C LEU A 23 -5.05 6.22 5.97
N LEU A 24 -4.55 6.33 4.74
CA LEU A 24 -4.21 7.59 4.10
C LEU A 24 -5.44 8.50 4.00
N VAL A 25 -6.52 7.99 3.43
CA VAL A 25 -7.76 8.75 3.27
C VAL A 25 -8.36 9.11 4.62
N TYR A 26 -8.36 8.15 5.57
CA TYR A 26 -8.84 8.37 6.93
C TYR A 26 -8.04 9.49 7.63
N ALA A 27 -6.71 9.45 7.57
CA ALA A 27 -5.85 10.46 8.16
C ALA A 27 -6.12 11.84 7.54
N VAL A 28 -6.20 11.94 6.22
CA VAL A 28 -6.52 13.18 5.51
C VAL A 28 -7.85 13.78 5.97
N ILE A 29 -8.90 12.96 6.11
CA ILE A 29 -10.21 13.43 6.57
C ILE A 29 -10.16 13.89 8.03
N ILE A 30 -9.47 13.15 8.91
CA ILE A 30 -9.38 13.50 10.34
C ILE A 30 -8.60 14.80 10.54
N PHE A 31 -7.44 14.95 9.89
CA PHE A 31 -6.59 16.10 10.13
C PHE A 31 -7.04 17.36 9.38
N HIS A 32 -7.76 17.23 8.27
CA HIS A 32 -8.06 18.38 7.39
C HIS A 32 -9.56 18.56 7.09
N GLY A 33 -10.41 17.63 7.56
CA GLY A 33 -11.85 17.67 7.35
C GLY A 33 -12.29 17.18 5.95
N PRO A 34 -13.60 16.94 5.76
CA PRO A 34 -14.13 16.38 4.52
C PRO A 34 -14.09 17.34 3.31
N GLY A 35 -13.95 18.66 3.53
CA GLY A 35 -13.89 19.67 2.46
C GLY A 35 -12.53 19.77 1.74
N VAL A 36 -11.58 18.93 2.13
CA VAL A 36 -10.16 19.09 1.76
C VAL A 36 -9.83 18.67 0.32
N PHE A 37 -10.71 17.93 -0.35
CA PHE A 37 -10.47 17.43 -1.70
C PHE A 37 -10.31 18.53 -2.77
N GLY A 38 -10.72 19.77 -2.48
CA GLY A 38 -10.48 20.93 -3.35
C GLY A 38 -9.07 21.52 -3.30
N GLU A 39 -8.27 21.17 -2.28
CA GLU A 39 -6.91 21.69 -2.06
C GLU A 39 -5.86 20.58 -2.00
N ILE A 40 -5.97 19.60 -2.90
CA ILE A 40 -5.13 18.39 -2.93
C ILE A 40 -3.62 18.70 -2.86
N SER A 41 -3.13 19.77 -3.47
CA SER A 41 -1.72 20.15 -3.42
C SER A 41 -1.26 20.50 -1.99
N ARG A 42 -2.08 21.24 -1.23
CA ARG A 42 -1.80 21.58 0.18
C ARG A 42 -1.84 20.33 1.06
N VAL A 43 -2.81 19.45 0.82
CA VAL A 43 -2.91 18.16 1.53
C VAL A 43 -1.68 17.32 1.32
N LEU A 44 -1.24 17.14 0.07
CA LEU A 44 -0.07 16.32 -0.25
C LEU A 44 1.21 16.89 0.36
N PHE A 45 1.36 18.22 0.37
CA PHE A 45 2.51 18.88 1.01
C PHE A 45 2.53 18.68 2.53
N ASN A 46 1.39 18.87 3.20
CA ASN A 46 1.27 18.67 4.64
C ASN A 46 1.40 17.19 5.02
N PHE A 47 0.84 16.30 4.20
CA PHE A 47 0.94 14.86 4.37
C PHE A 47 2.41 14.40 4.32
N ASN A 48 3.21 14.93 3.39
CA ASN A 48 4.64 14.59 3.33
C ASN A 48 5.41 14.99 4.60
N GLN A 49 5.01 16.10 5.25
CA GLN A 49 5.58 16.50 6.54
C GLN A 49 5.09 15.60 7.67
N SER A 50 3.80 15.26 7.71
CA SER A 50 3.25 14.37 8.73
C SER A 50 3.66 12.90 8.55
N PHE A 51 4.07 12.50 7.34
CA PHE A 51 4.51 11.13 7.04
C PHE A 51 5.71 10.71 7.89
N SER A 52 6.61 11.63 8.22
CA SER A 52 7.73 11.35 9.12
C SER A 52 7.29 11.06 10.55
N ASP A 53 6.13 11.58 10.95
CA ASP A 53 5.60 11.49 12.31
C ASP A 53 4.57 10.35 12.46
N MET A 54 4.13 9.76 11.34
CA MET A 54 3.20 8.64 11.30
C MET A 54 3.92 7.33 11.68
N GLU A 55 4.07 7.10 12.98
CA GLU A 55 4.65 5.86 13.51
C GLU A 55 3.64 4.69 13.56
N GLY A 56 4.17 3.46 13.59
CA GLY A 56 3.39 2.25 13.87
C GLY A 56 2.71 1.64 12.64
N TRP A 57 1.38 1.53 12.68
CA TRP A 57 0.60 0.75 11.71
C TRP A 57 0.66 1.29 10.29
N PHE A 58 0.66 2.62 10.14
CA PHE A 58 0.74 3.25 8.82
C PHE A 58 2.07 2.95 8.12
N PHE A 59 3.16 3.07 8.86
CA PHE A 59 4.50 2.74 8.40
C PHE A 59 4.63 1.26 8.04
N LEU A 60 4.10 0.36 8.88
CA LEU A 60 4.10 -1.08 8.62
C LEU A 60 3.31 -1.43 7.35
N SER A 61 2.10 -0.90 7.17
CA SER A 61 1.27 -1.17 5.99
C SER A 61 1.94 -0.66 4.71
N PHE A 62 2.56 0.52 4.75
CA PHE A 62 3.34 1.07 3.64
C PHE A 62 4.53 0.16 3.27
N TRP A 63 5.35 -0.21 4.24
CA TRP A 63 6.55 -1.02 3.97
C TRP A 63 6.22 -2.46 3.59
N LEU A 64 5.17 -3.07 4.14
CA LEU A 64 4.67 -4.36 3.68
C LEU A 64 4.16 -4.28 2.24
N ALA A 65 3.42 -3.22 1.91
CA ALA A 65 2.94 -2.96 0.55
C ALA A 65 4.10 -2.72 -0.44
N ILE A 66 5.25 -2.21 -0.02
CA ILE A 66 6.41 -2.08 -0.92
C ILE A 66 7.23 -3.38 -0.96
N ALA A 67 7.58 -3.93 0.21
CA ALA A 67 8.48 -5.07 0.34
C ALA A 67 7.89 -6.35 -0.26
N HIS A 68 6.55 -6.50 -0.29
CA HIS A 68 5.96 -7.68 -0.91
C HIS A 68 6.32 -7.83 -2.39
N TRP A 69 6.59 -6.74 -3.11
CA TRP A 69 6.82 -6.75 -4.55
C TRP A 69 8.13 -7.47 -4.92
N PRO A 70 9.31 -7.08 -4.38
CA PRO A 70 10.54 -7.84 -4.60
C PRO A 70 10.49 -9.25 -3.99
N ILE A 71 9.85 -9.43 -2.83
CA ILE A 71 9.69 -10.76 -2.22
C ILE A 71 8.93 -11.68 -3.18
N LYS A 72 7.76 -11.27 -3.64
CA LYS A 72 6.96 -12.00 -4.63
C LYS A 72 7.82 -12.32 -5.86
N PHE A 73 8.47 -11.31 -6.44
CA PHE A 73 9.29 -11.48 -7.63
C PHE A 73 10.39 -12.54 -7.47
N VAL A 74 11.11 -12.55 -6.34
CA VAL A 74 12.16 -13.54 -6.06
C VAL A 74 11.59 -14.94 -5.88
N PHE A 75 10.44 -15.09 -5.20
CA PHE A 75 9.87 -16.40 -4.92
C PHE A 75 9.13 -17.04 -6.09
N THR A 76 8.41 -16.23 -6.88
CA THR A 76 7.48 -16.69 -7.93
C THR A 76 7.91 -16.34 -9.35
N GLY A 77 8.77 -15.34 -9.56
CA GLY A 77 9.10 -14.79 -10.88
C GLY A 77 7.94 -14.03 -11.55
N ASP A 78 6.79 -13.91 -10.89
CA ASP A 78 5.57 -13.33 -11.44
C ASP A 78 5.55 -11.80 -11.26
N LYS A 79 5.48 -11.07 -12.38
CA LYS A 79 5.45 -9.61 -12.46
C LYS A 79 4.04 -9.01 -12.45
N SER A 80 3.00 -9.84 -12.32
CA SER A 80 1.61 -9.38 -12.28
C SER A 80 1.40 -8.39 -11.13
N LEU A 81 0.69 -7.30 -11.42
CA LEU A 81 0.36 -6.29 -10.41
C LEU A 81 -0.73 -6.80 -9.47
N PHE A 82 -1.75 -7.49 -10.01
CA PHE A 82 -2.90 -7.94 -9.25
C PHE A 82 -2.82 -9.43 -8.89
N PRO A 83 -3.21 -9.83 -7.66
CA PRO A 83 -3.15 -11.22 -7.21
C PRO A 83 -3.94 -12.22 -8.06
N TRP A 84 -4.98 -11.74 -8.75
CA TRP A 84 -5.83 -12.55 -9.62
C TRP A 84 -5.45 -12.47 -11.11
N SER A 85 -4.49 -11.60 -11.47
CA SER A 85 -4.00 -11.50 -12.84
C SER A 85 -3.00 -12.63 -13.10
N LYS A 86 -3.26 -13.40 -14.16
CA LYS A 86 -2.24 -14.33 -14.67
C LYS A 86 -1.18 -13.49 -15.38
N SER A 87 0.09 -13.71 -15.09
CA SER A 87 1.16 -13.21 -15.96
C SER A 87 1.09 -13.99 -17.26
N ASP A 88 0.59 -13.36 -18.32
CA ASP A 88 0.66 -13.92 -19.67
C ASP A 88 2.09 -13.73 -20.23
N VAL A 89 3.05 -14.48 -19.68
CA VAL A 89 4.40 -14.69 -20.23
C VAL A 89 4.89 -16.09 -19.85
#